data_AF-A0A6N9TPA9-F1
#
_entry.id   AF-A0A6N9TPA9-F1
#
_cell.length_a   1.000
_cell.length_b   1.000
_cell.length_c   1.000
_cell.angle_alpha   90.00
_cell.angle_beta   90.00
_cell.angle_gamma   90.00
#
_symmetry.space_group_name_H-M   'P 1'
#
loop_
_entity.id
_entity.type
_entity.pdbx_description
1 polymer ?
#
loop_
_entity_poly.entity_id
_entity_poly.type
_entity_poly.pdbx_seq_one_letter_code
_entity_poly.pdbx_strand_id
1 'polypeptide(L)'
;MRIHIGVLFLLIGCLGVFLSSCSGPPRRFLVAEASLVRPGMPFETVTRRLGPPDASRARPTGEREWYYYETHLRFWHYVPLLNLLGGKEIDALQIVTRGGRVVKVVYYVPRS
;
A
#
# COMPACT_ATOMS: atom_id res chain seq x y z
N MET A 1 -25.46 6.33 -44.40
CA MET A 1 -25.68 6.85 -43.02
C MET A 1 -25.65 5.80 -41.90
N ARG A 2 -25.85 4.49 -42.12
CA ARG A 2 -25.81 3.46 -41.04
C ARG A 2 -24.41 3.15 -40.47
N ILE A 3 -23.34 3.31 -41.26
CA ILE A 3 -21.96 2.99 -40.85
C ILE A 3 -21.43 4.00 -39.81
N HIS A 4 -21.79 5.29 -39.92
CA HIS A 4 -21.35 6.33 -38.99
C HIS A 4 -21.91 6.15 -37.57
N ILE A 5 -23.13 5.61 -37.44
CA ILE A 5 -23.75 5.33 -36.13
C ILE A 5 -23.03 4.18 -35.42
N GLY A 6 -22.63 3.13 -36.15
CA GLY A 6 -21.86 2.02 -35.58
C GLY A 6 -20.48 2.45 -35.08
N VAL A 7 -19.78 3.29 -35.85
CA VAL A 7 -18.47 3.85 -35.46
C VAL A 7 -18.60 4.77 -34.24
N LEU A 8 -19.66 5.57 -34.17
CA LEU A 8 -19.93 6.44 -33.02
C LEU A 8 -20.16 5.64 -31.74
N PHE A 9 -20.96 4.57 -31.79
CA PHE A 9 -21.18 3.68 -30.65
C PHE A 9 -19.88 2.98 -30.20
N LEU A 10 -19.04 2.57 -31.15
CA LEU A 10 -17.75 1.96 -30.86
C LEU A 10 -16.79 2.95 -30.19
N LEU A 11 -16.75 4.20 -30.65
CA LEU A 11 -15.96 5.27 -30.02
C LEU A 11 -16.43 5.58 -28.59
N ILE A 12 -17.75 5.68 -28.37
CA ILE A 12 -18.33 5.92 -27.04
C ILE A 12 -18.02 4.76 -26.09
N GLY A 13 -18.15 3.52 -26.55
CA GLY A 13 -17.79 2.33 -25.77
C GLY A 13 -16.31 2.29 -25.41
N CYS A 14 -15.44 2.62 -26.37
CA CYS A 14 -14.00 2.68 -26.14
C CYS A 14 -13.65 3.76 -25.10
N LEU A 15 -14.25 4.95 -25.22
CA LEU A 15 -14.07 6.05 -24.26
C LEU A 15 -14.49 5.65 -22.84
N GLY A 16 -15.58 4.89 -22.69
CA GLY A 16 -16.03 4.37 -21.39
C GLY A 16 -15.04 3.41 -20.73
N VAL A 17 -14.34 2.59 -21.51
CA VAL A 17 -13.30 1.67 -20.99
C VAL A 17 -12.04 2.45 -20.57
N PHE A 18 -11.64 3.47 -21.34
CA PHE A 18 -10.51 4.32 -20.97
C PHE A 18 -10.78 5.14 -19.69
N LEU A 19 -12.00 5.63 -19.51
CA LEU A 19 -12.38 6.40 -18.31
C LEU A 19 -12.49 5.54 -17.05
N SER A 20 -12.96 4.29 -17.16
CA SER A 20 -13.03 3.37 -16.02
C SER A 20 -11.66 2.89 -15.52
N SER A 21 -10.63 2.96 -16.36
CA SER A 21 -9.24 2.61 -16.00
C SER A 21 -8.55 3.67 -15.12
N CYS A 22 -9.09 4.90 -15.04
CA CYS A 22 -8.48 5.98 -14.25
C CYS A 22 -8.82 5.91 -12.74
N SER A 23 -9.78 5.06 -12.36
CA SER A 23 -10.23 4.86 -10.98
C SER A 23 -9.58 3.59 -10.39
N GLY A 24 -8.25 3.57 -10.31
CA GLY A 24 -7.56 2.55 -9.52
C GLY A 24 -7.85 2.76 -8.02
N PRO A 25 -8.03 1.69 -7.21
CA PRO A 25 -8.17 1.84 -5.77
C PRO A 25 -6.93 2.57 -5.21
N PRO A 26 -7.11 3.46 -4.21
CA PRO A 26 -6.01 4.17 -3.59
C PRO A 26 -5.02 3.14 -3.03
N ARG A 27 -3.82 3.09 -3.63
CA ARG A 27 -2.72 2.28 -3.11
C ARG A 27 -2.10 3.04 -1.96
N ARG A 28 -2.03 2.40 -0.80
CA ARG A 28 -1.13 2.82 0.27
C ARG A 28 0.29 2.50 -0.21
N PHE A 29 1.23 3.37 0.18
CA PHE A 29 2.63 3.24 -0.19
C PHE A 29 3.44 3.34 1.10
N LEU A 30 3.58 2.22 1.80
CA LEU A 30 4.32 2.15 3.06
C LEU A 30 5.75 2.64 2.91
N VAL A 31 6.40 2.50 1.75
CA VAL A 31 7.72 3.09 1.45
C VAL A 31 7.72 4.61 1.59
N ALA A 32 6.75 5.27 0.97
CA ALA A 32 6.66 6.73 0.94
C ALA A 32 6.32 7.26 2.34
N GLU A 33 5.40 6.59 3.04
CA GLU A 33 5.03 6.98 4.40
C GLU A 33 6.11 6.67 5.44
N ALA A 34 6.83 5.56 5.29
CA ALA A 34 7.99 5.23 6.13
C ALA A 34 9.08 6.29 6.03
N SER A 35 9.31 6.84 4.83
CA SER A 35 10.29 7.91 4.60
C SER A 35 9.93 9.22 5.31
N LEU A 36 8.66 9.41 5.67
CA LEU A 36 8.18 10.57 6.44
C LEU A 36 8.34 10.40 7.95
N VAL A 37 8.60 9.17 8.43
CA VAL A 37 8.81 8.90 9.85
C VAL A 37 10.27 9.18 10.20
N ARG A 38 10.50 10.13 11.11
CA ARG A 38 11.85 10.49 11.57
C ARG A 38 12.06 10.08 13.03
N PRO A 39 13.29 9.71 13.42
CA PRO A 39 13.66 9.56 14.81
C PRO A 39 13.32 10.82 15.62
N GLY A 40 12.81 10.64 16.84
CA GLY A 40 12.37 11.72 17.73
C GLY A 40 10.91 12.15 17.57
N MET A 41 10.22 11.74 16.49
CA MET A 41 8.81 12.06 16.29
C MET A 41 7.92 11.37 17.34
N PRO A 42 6.89 12.03 17.89
CA PRO A 42 5.93 11.38 18.77
C PRO A 42 5.12 10.33 18.02
N PHE A 43 4.93 9.17 18.64
CA PHE A 43 4.24 8.03 18.02
C PHE A 43 2.82 8.38 17.57
N GLU A 44 2.09 9.21 18.32
CA GLU A 44 0.74 9.67 17.94
C GLU A 44 0.70 10.37 16.57
N THR A 45 1.77 11.10 16.23
CA THR A 45 1.85 11.76 14.91
C THR A 45 2.12 10.75 13.80
N VAL A 46 2.85 9.69 14.12
CA VAL A 46 3.08 8.55 13.22
C VAL A 46 1.76 7.81 13.00
N THR A 47 1.03 7.46 14.06
CA THR A 47 -0.28 6.76 13.98
C THR A 47 -1.34 7.59 13.27
N ARG A 48 -1.33 8.93 13.42
CA ARG A 48 -2.25 9.81 12.69
C ARG A 48 -2.00 9.87 11.18
N ARG A 49 -0.75 9.67 10.76
CA ARG A 49 -0.38 9.64 9.33
C ARG A 49 -0.58 8.26 8.72
N LEU A 50 0.08 7.27 9.32
CA LEU A 50 0.09 5.89 8.82
C LEU A 50 -1.20 5.14 9.16
N GLY A 51 -1.99 5.59 10.14
CA GLY A 51 -3.10 4.83 10.70
C GLY A 51 -2.67 3.89 11.82
N PRO A 52 -3.60 3.05 12.31
CA PRO A 52 -3.32 2.10 13.37
C PRO A 52 -2.28 1.05 12.92
N PRO A 53 -1.38 0.61 13.81
CA PRO A 53 -0.45 -0.48 13.55
C PRO A 53 -1.18 -1.82 13.47
N ASP A 54 -0.69 -2.72 12.62
CA ASP A 54 -1.23 -4.07 12.47
C ASP A 54 -0.87 -4.97 13.66
N ALA A 55 0.33 -4.79 14.21
CA ALA A 55 0.76 -5.48 15.42
C ALA A 55 1.64 -4.60 16.31
N SER A 56 1.70 -4.94 17.60
CA SER A 56 2.58 -4.28 18.56
C SER A 56 3.26 -5.30 19.48
N ARG A 57 4.47 -4.99 19.90
CA ARG A 57 5.24 -5.81 20.84
C ARG A 57 5.92 -4.91 21.86
N ALA A 58 5.64 -5.12 23.14
CA ALA A 58 6.38 -4.49 24.21
C ALA A 58 7.64 -5.31 24.52
N ARG A 59 8.81 -4.67 24.53
CA ARG A 59 10.04 -5.27 25.06
C ARG A 59 10.17 -4.95 26.56
N PRO A 60 10.77 -5.87 27.34
CA PRO A 60 11.07 -5.62 28.76
C PRO A 60 12.09 -4.49 28.99
N THR A 61 12.80 -4.06 27.94
CA THR A 61 13.72 -2.90 27.97
C THR A 61 13.01 -1.53 27.97
N GLY A 62 11.67 -1.50 28.01
CA GLY A 62 10.86 -0.28 27.97
C GLY A 62 10.64 0.28 26.56
N GLU A 63 11.04 -0.47 25.53
CA GLU A 63 10.78 -0.17 24.13
C GLU A 63 9.47 -0.82 23.67
N ARG A 64 8.73 -0.14 22.80
CA ARG A 64 7.54 -0.67 22.12
C ARG A 64 7.79 -0.69 20.63
N GLU A 65 7.61 -1.86 20.04
CA GLU A 65 7.71 -2.08 18.62
C GLU A 65 6.32 -2.11 18.02
N TRP A 66 6.19 -1.48 16.86
CA TRP A 66 4.97 -1.39 16.08
C TRP A 66 5.29 -1.92 14.70
N TYR A 67 4.42 -2.80 14.21
CA TYR A 67 4.58 -3.46 12.92
C TYR A 67 3.43 -3.04 12.03
N TYR A 68 3.77 -2.63 10.82
CA TYR A 68 2.84 -2.31 9.74
C TYR A 68 3.14 -3.22 8.57
N TYR A 69 2.12 -3.84 8.00
CA TYR A 69 2.25 -4.76 6.87
C TYR A 69 1.49 -4.22 5.66
N GLU A 70 2.14 -4.18 4.51
CA GLU A 70 1.47 -4.02 3.22
C GLU A 70 1.53 -5.32 2.44
N THR A 71 0.42 -5.70 1.83
CA THR A 71 0.41 -6.78 0.84
C THR A 71 0.03 -6.18 -0.51
N HIS A 72 0.97 -6.19 -1.44
CA HIS A 72 0.76 -5.80 -2.82
C HIS A 72 0.42 -7.05 -3.64
N LEU A 73 -0.87 -7.21 -3.96
CA LEU A 73 -1.33 -8.18 -4.96
C LEU A 73 -1.22 -7.54 -6.34
N ARG A 74 -0.52 -8.21 -7.26
CA ARG A 74 -0.48 -7.76 -8.67
C ARG A 74 -1.86 -7.89 -9.30
N PHE A 75 -2.18 -6.97 -10.22
CA PHE A 75 -3.47 -6.93 -10.94
C PHE A 75 -3.83 -8.28 -11.58
N TRP A 76 -2.82 -8.97 -12.11
CA TRP A 76 -2.95 -10.29 -12.75
C TRP A 76 -3.33 -11.42 -11.79
N HIS A 77 -3.24 -11.22 -10.47
CA HIS A 77 -3.67 -12.20 -9.47
C HIS A 77 -5.20 -12.43 -9.50
N TYR A 78 -5.98 -11.42 -9.94
CA TYR A 78 -7.45 -11.53 -10.05
C TYR A 78 -7.91 -12.20 -11.35
N VAL A 79 -7.01 -12.47 -12.30
CA VAL A 79 -7.32 -13.14 -13.55
C VAL A 79 -7.00 -14.63 -13.41
N PRO A 80 -8.00 -15.53 -13.43
CA PRO A 80 -7.79 -16.97 -13.14
C PRO A 80 -6.82 -17.64 -14.11
N LEU A 81 -6.66 -17.11 -15.32
CA LEU A 81 -5.73 -17.64 -16.34
C LEU A 81 -4.27 -17.17 -16.18
N LEU A 82 -4.02 -16.07 -15.44
CA LEU A 82 -2.68 -15.49 -15.25
C LEU A 82 -2.24 -15.45 -13.77
N ASN A 83 -2.95 -16.17 -12.89
CA ASN A 83 -2.62 -16.19 -11.46
C ASN A 83 -1.19 -16.70 -11.17
N LEU A 84 -0.63 -17.56 -12.04
CA LEU A 84 0.72 -18.12 -11.96
C LEU A 84 1.82 -17.07 -12.14
N LEU A 85 1.51 -15.93 -12.80
CA LEU A 85 2.39 -14.77 -12.90
C LEU A 85 2.07 -13.69 -11.86
N GLY A 86 0.99 -13.89 -11.09
CA GLY A 86 0.53 -13.00 -10.04
C GLY A 86 1.40 -13.11 -8.79
N GLY A 87 2.57 -12.48 -8.81
CA GLY A 87 3.44 -12.35 -7.64
C GLY A 87 2.76 -11.58 -6.49
N LYS A 88 3.05 -12.02 -5.26
CA LYS A 88 2.68 -11.33 -4.02
C LYS A 88 3.94 -10.68 -3.45
N GLU A 89 3.93 -9.35 -3.36
CA GLU A 89 4.97 -8.58 -2.68
C GLU A 89 4.42 -8.19 -1.30
N ILE A 90 5.18 -8.47 -0.24
CA ILE A 90 4.81 -8.10 1.13
C ILE A 90 5.86 -7.12 1.63
N ASP A 91 5.40 -5.96 2.06
CA ASP A 91 6.26 -4.94 2.68
C ASP A 91 5.98 -4.92 4.18
N ALA A 92 7.03 -4.82 5.00
CA ALA A 92 6.90 -4.72 6.44
C ALA A 92 7.67 -3.51 6.96
N LEU A 93 7.00 -2.65 7.73
CA LEU A 93 7.60 -1.51 8.41
C LEU A 93 7.56 -1.74 9.92
N GLN A 94 8.74 -1.75 10.54
CA GLN A 94 8.91 -1.85 11.97
C GLN A 94 9.30 -0.48 12.53
N ILE A 95 8.53 0.01 13.50
CA ILE A 95 8.80 1.28 14.20
C ILE A 95 9.03 0.95 15.66
N VAL A 96 10.22 1.25 16.16
CA VAL A 96 10.57 1.11 17.58
C VAL A 96 10.43 2.45 18.26
N THR A 97 9.69 2.47 19.34
CA THR A 97 9.42 3.65 20.16
C THR A 97 9.86 3.44 21.60
N ARG A 98 10.32 4.50 22.26
CA ARG A 98 10.68 4.51 23.68
C ARG A 98 10.17 5.80 24.30
N GLY A 99 9.45 5.69 25.42
CA GLY A 99 8.82 6.87 26.04
C GLY A 99 7.88 7.63 25.11
N GLY A 100 7.19 6.93 24.19
CA GLY A 100 6.25 7.54 23.24
C GLY A 100 6.89 8.23 22.02
N ARG A 101 8.23 8.17 21.86
CA ARG A 101 8.95 8.74 20.72
C ARG A 101 9.59 7.66 19.86
N VAL A 102 9.64 7.89 18.56
CA VAL A 102 10.33 7.00 17.61
C VAL A 102 11.83 7.05 17.87
N VAL A 103 12.42 5.87 18.04
CA VAL A 103 13.88 5.71 18.21
C VAL A 103 14.48 5.11 16.96
N LYS A 104 13.78 4.15 16.34
CA LYS A 104 14.25 3.43 15.17
C LYS A 104 13.10 3.13 14.21
N VAL A 105 13.39 3.20 12.93
CA VAL A 105 12.50 2.79 11.85
C VAL A 105 13.27 1.79 10.99
N VAL A 106 12.69 0.63 10.73
CA VAL A 106 13.28 -0.38 9.86
C VAL A 106 12.23 -0.82 8.85
N TYR A 107 12.56 -0.72 7.58
CA TYR A 107 11.71 -1.15 6.49
C TYR A 107 12.30 -2.42 5.87
N TYR A 108 11.47 -3.45 5.76
CA TYR A 108 11.83 -4.77 5.25
C TYR A 108 10.99 -5.09 4.03
N VAL A 109 11.67 -5.43 2.93
CA VAL A 109 11.05 -6.04 1.75
C VAL A 109 11.59 -7.46 1.66
N PRO A 110 10.87 -8.47 2.18
CA PRO A 110 11.17 -9.85 1.85
C PRO A 110 11.04 -10.01 0.32
N ARG A 111 12.18 -10.08 -0.38
CA ARG A 111 12.20 -10.58 -1.76
C ARG A 111 11.74 -12.03 -1.72
N SER A 112 10.56 -12.29 -2.30
CA SER A 112 10.08 -13.64 -2.61
C SER A 112 10.70 -14.16 -3.90
#